data_AF-A0A957BT15-F1
#
_entry.id   AF-A0A957BT15-F1
#
_cell.length_a   1.000
_cell.length_b   1.000
_cell.length_c   1.000
_cell.angle_alpha   90.00
_cell.angle_beta   90.00
_cell.angle_gamma   90.00
#
_symmetry.space_group_name_H-M   'P 1'
#
loop_
_entity.id
_entity.type
_entity.pdbx_description
1 polymer ?
#
loop_
_entity_poly.entity_id
_entity_poly.type
_entity_poly.pdbx_seq_one_letter_code
_entity_poly.pdbx_strand_id
1 'polypeptide(L)'
;MRYPIPQRLRLPLFLIALVLTIVISLYMNSRPLRPYTIVGFEFAGDWSRAEIIVNAWRDASTVGVDYLANAGFSLSVDNAWIPCYATAISLACALATGALKGRRWWIILGFALAWAAWAAGIFDWIENAMLSQVLTTLTTDTAASIEAAPAIAAICAAIKFGLVGLGLLYALVGLVIWLGGRLART
;
A
#
# COMPACT_ATOMS: atom_id res chain seq x y z
N MET A 1 -10.20 14.24 -19.33
CA MET A 1 -10.58 13.55 -18.08
C MET A 1 -10.83 14.58 -17.00
N ARG A 2 -11.97 14.52 -16.31
CA ARG A 2 -12.22 15.31 -15.09
C ARG A 2 -12.07 14.37 -13.90
N TYR A 3 -11.32 14.79 -12.89
CA TYR A 3 -11.25 14.06 -11.62
C TYR A 3 -12.58 14.26 -10.86
N PRO A 4 -13.19 13.20 -10.29
CA PRO A 4 -14.56 13.23 -9.79
C PRO A 4 -14.75 14.19 -8.60
N ILE A 5 -13.69 14.46 -7.83
CA ILE A 5 -13.76 15.34 -6.64
C ILE A 5 -13.56 16.81 -7.05
N PRO A 6 -14.46 17.73 -6.63
CA PRO A 6 -14.33 19.16 -6.85
C PRO A 6 -13.02 19.72 -6.30
N GLN A 7 -12.39 20.66 -7.02
CA GLN A 7 -11.06 21.17 -6.69
C GLN A 7 -10.95 21.72 -5.25
N ARG A 8 -11.99 22.41 -4.76
CA ARG A 8 -12.04 22.97 -3.40
C ARG A 8 -12.00 21.92 -2.28
N LEU A 9 -12.43 20.69 -2.56
CA LEU A 9 -12.49 19.59 -1.58
C LEU A 9 -11.23 18.70 -1.61
N ARG A 10 -10.38 18.83 -2.63
CA ARG A 10 -9.24 17.91 -2.81
C ARG A 10 -8.22 18.00 -1.67
N LEU A 11 -7.86 19.22 -1.26
CA LEU A 11 -6.89 19.42 -0.18
C LEU A 11 -7.40 18.94 1.19
N PRO A 12 -8.60 19.33 1.68
CA PRO A 12 -9.06 18.84 2.98
C PRO A 12 -9.22 17.31 3.00
N LEU A 13 -9.76 16.72 1.93
CA LEU A 13 -9.85 15.26 1.83
C LEU A 13 -8.49 14.58 1.76
N PHE A 14 -7.51 15.19 1.08
CA PHE A 14 -6.14 14.70 1.03
C PHE A 14 -5.54 14.67 2.44
N LEU A 15 -5.69 15.76 3.20
CA LEU A 15 -5.16 15.85 4.56
C LEU A 15 -5.81 14.81 5.48
N ILE A 16 -7.14 14.63 5.40
CA ILE A 16 -7.85 13.60 6.17
C ILE A 16 -7.31 12.21 5.80
N ALA A 17 -7.25 11.87 4.51
CA ALA A 17 -6.77 10.58 4.05
C ALA A 17 -5.30 10.33 4.44
N LEU A 18 -4.45 11.35 4.34
CA LEU A 18 -3.04 11.29 4.73
C LEU A 18 -2.88 11.04 6.24
N VAL A 19 -3.63 11.77 7.07
CA VAL A 19 -3.61 11.59 8.53
C VAL A 19 -4.05 10.17 8.89
N LEU A 20 -5.16 9.68 8.31
CA LEU A 20 -5.62 8.31 8.54
C LEU A 20 -4.57 7.28 8.10
N THR A 21 -3.97 7.48 6.93
CA THR A 21 -2.87 6.64 6.41
C THR A 21 -1.74 6.56 7.43
N ILE A 22 -1.26 7.69 7.93
CA ILE A 22 -0.15 7.77 8.89
C ILE A 22 -0.54 7.11 10.22
N VAL A 23 -1.72 7.43 10.77
CA VAL A 23 -2.18 6.89 12.06
C VAL A 23 -2.29 5.37 12.00
N ILE A 24 -2.91 4.83 10.95
CA ILE A 24 -3.05 3.38 10.78
C ILE A 24 -1.66 2.73 10.56
N SER A 25 -0.78 3.33 9.77
CA SER A 25 0.59 2.84 9.61
C SER A 25 1.36 2.80 10.93
N LEU A 26 1.24 3.83 11.78
CA LEU A 26 1.87 3.86 13.10
C LEU A 26 1.29 2.78 14.02
N TYR A 27 -0.03 2.55 13.96
CA TYR A 27 -0.69 1.50 14.71
C TYR A 27 -0.20 0.10 14.30
N MET A 28 -0.07 -0.18 13.01
CA MET A 28 0.50 -1.44 12.50
C MET A 28 1.96 -1.61 12.90
N ASN A 29 2.77 -0.55 12.79
CA ASN A 29 4.19 -0.59 13.15
C ASN A 29 4.45 -0.70 14.66
N SER A 30 3.43 -0.56 15.51
CA SER A 30 3.56 -0.84 16.95
C SER A 30 3.80 -2.32 17.28
N ARG A 31 3.60 -3.22 16.30
CA ARG A 31 3.78 -4.67 16.42
C ARG A 31 4.68 -5.20 15.30
N PRO A 32 5.98 -4.84 15.28
CA PRO A 32 6.87 -5.18 14.18
C PRO A 32 7.10 -6.69 14.05
N LEU A 33 7.12 -7.19 12.82
CA LEU A 33 7.41 -8.59 12.50
C LEU A 33 8.91 -8.84 12.39
N ARG A 34 9.37 -9.97 12.92
CA ARG A 34 10.77 -10.43 12.87
C ARG A 34 10.82 -11.97 12.81
N PRO A 35 11.80 -12.57 12.13
CA PRO A 35 12.91 -11.92 11.42
C PRO A 35 12.51 -11.32 10.06
N TYR A 36 11.45 -11.83 9.46
CA TYR A 36 10.91 -11.31 8.20
C TYR A 36 9.82 -10.27 8.46
N THR A 37 9.75 -9.26 7.59
CA THR A 37 8.67 -8.26 7.57
C THR A 37 7.47 -8.77 6.79
N ILE A 38 6.33 -8.07 6.88
CA ILE A 38 5.15 -8.41 6.07
C ILE A 38 5.45 -8.32 4.58
N VAL A 39 6.22 -7.31 4.14
CA VAL A 39 6.69 -7.18 2.75
C VAL A 39 7.53 -8.39 2.31
N GLY A 40 8.31 -8.98 3.23
CA GLY A 40 9.03 -10.22 2.94
C GLY A 40 8.10 -11.39 2.64
N PHE A 41 6.93 -11.43 3.29
CA PHE A 41 5.89 -12.43 3.06
C PHE A 41 5.09 -12.15 1.78
N GLU A 42 4.80 -10.89 1.46
CA GLU A 42 4.21 -10.45 0.19
C GLU A 42 5.01 -10.95 -1.02
N PHE A 43 6.34 -10.94 -0.92
CA PHE A 43 7.25 -11.40 -1.96
C PHE A 43 7.77 -12.83 -1.73
N ALA A 44 7.07 -13.65 -0.94
CA ALA A 44 7.41 -15.06 -0.79
C ALA A 44 7.36 -15.78 -2.14
N GLY A 45 6.33 -15.53 -2.96
CA GLY A 45 6.24 -15.97 -4.35
C GLY A 45 5.99 -17.46 -4.57
N ASP A 46 6.34 -18.32 -3.60
CA ASP A 46 6.07 -19.75 -3.61
C ASP A 46 5.75 -20.28 -2.21
N TRP A 47 5.20 -21.50 -2.15
CA TRP A 47 4.76 -22.14 -0.91
C TRP A 47 5.90 -22.44 0.05
N SER A 48 7.04 -22.93 -0.45
CA SER A 48 8.18 -23.30 0.40
C SER A 48 8.76 -22.08 1.11
N ARG A 49 8.88 -20.95 0.40
CA ARG A 49 9.35 -19.71 1.01
C ARG A 49 8.34 -19.12 2.00
N ALA A 50 7.04 -19.20 1.70
CA ALA A 50 6.00 -18.79 2.63
C ALA A 50 6.05 -19.62 3.93
N GLU A 51 6.22 -20.93 3.82
CA GLU A 51 6.38 -21.85 4.95
C GLU A 51 7.61 -21.50 5.79
N ILE A 52 8.77 -21.24 5.16
CA ILE A 52 9.99 -20.80 5.86
C ILE A 52 9.72 -19.53 6.68
N ILE A 53 9.02 -18.55 6.11
CA ILE A 53 8.72 -17.28 6.79
C ILE A 53 7.78 -17.51 7.99
N VAL A 54 6.70 -18.27 7.79
CA VAL A 54 5.72 -18.57 8.85
C VAL A 54 6.36 -19.38 9.99
N ASN A 55 7.19 -20.38 9.65
CA ASN A 55 7.93 -21.15 10.65
C ASN A 55 8.95 -20.27 11.38
N ALA A 56 9.64 -19.36 10.70
CA ALA A 56 10.55 -18.43 11.35
C ALA A 56 9.83 -17.49 12.34
N TRP A 57 8.60 -17.05 12.03
CA TRP A 57 7.77 -16.31 12.98
C TRP A 57 7.33 -17.18 14.17
N ARG A 58 6.96 -18.44 13.92
CA ARG A 58 6.62 -19.41 14.96
C ARG A 58 7.78 -19.62 15.92
N ASP A 59 8.96 -19.90 15.39
CA ASP A 59 10.17 -20.24 16.15
C ASP A 59 10.73 -19.02 16.90
N ALA A 60 10.60 -17.82 16.34
CA ALA A 60 11.05 -16.58 16.98
C ALA A 60 10.07 -16.05 18.05
N SER A 61 8.85 -16.59 18.11
CA SER A 61 7.85 -16.16 19.10
C SER A 61 8.30 -16.56 20.52
N THR A 62 8.14 -15.66 21.48
CA THR A 62 8.59 -15.83 22.87
C THR A 62 7.50 -15.38 23.84
N VAL A 63 7.70 -15.61 25.15
CA VAL A 63 6.75 -15.14 26.17
C VAL A 63 6.57 -13.63 26.05
N GLY A 64 5.36 -13.20 25.67
CA GLY A 64 4.99 -11.79 25.50
C GLY A 64 5.08 -11.26 24.07
N VAL A 65 5.58 -12.03 23.09
CA VAL A 65 5.60 -11.64 21.67
C VAL A 65 5.19 -12.82 20.78
N ASP A 66 4.04 -12.68 20.12
CA ASP A 66 3.52 -13.63 19.14
C ASP A 66 3.57 -13.01 17.74
N TYR A 67 4.52 -13.45 16.93
CA TYR A 67 4.71 -12.93 15.58
C TYR A 67 3.64 -13.42 14.59
N LEU A 68 3.05 -14.59 14.81
CA LEU A 68 1.96 -15.10 13.97
C LEU A 68 0.69 -14.28 14.19
N ALA A 69 0.34 -14.02 15.46
CA ALA A 69 -0.77 -13.14 15.79
C ALA A 69 -0.55 -11.71 15.29
N ASN A 70 0.69 -11.20 15.36
CA ASN A 70 1.04 -9.89 14.80
C ASN A 70 0.91 -9.87 13.27
N ALA A 71 1.27 -10.95 12.57
CA ALA A 71 1.13 -11.03 11.12
C ALA A 71 -0.34 -11.02 10.71
N GLY A 72 -1.17 -11.84 11.35
CA GLY A 72 -2.62 -11.86 11.13
C GLY A 72 -3.28 -10.51 11.46
N PHE A 73 -2.83 -9.85 12.54
CA PHE A 73 -3.26 -8.49 12.88
C PHE A 73 -2.86 -7.47 11.80
N SER A 74 -1.61 -7.53 11.32
CA SER A 74 -1.13 -6.65 10.26
C SER A 74 -2.01 -6.76 9.01
N LEU A 75 -2.24 -7.98 8.51
CA LEU A 75 -3.10 -8.22 7.34
C LEU A 75 -4.55 -7.74 7.55
N SER A 76 -5.08 -7.92 8.77
CA SER A 76 -6.44 -7.51 9.10
C SER A 76 -6.61 -6.00 9.12
N VAL A 77 -5.65 -5.29 9.74
CA VAL A 77 -5.67 -3.81 9.84
C VAL A 77 -5.35 -3.17 8.48
N ASP A 78 -4.52 -3.81 7.67
CA ASP A 78 -4.11 -3.28 6.36
C ASP A 78 -5.30 -3.10 5.41
N ASN A 79 -6.33 -3.95 5.51
CA ASN A 79 -7.59 -3.75 4.76
C ASN A 79 -8.25 -2.37 5.00
N ALA A 80 -8.10 -1.79 6.20
CA ALA A 80 -8.57 -0.43 6.49
C ALA A 80 -7.57 0.65 6.04
N TRP A 81 -6.29 0.30 5.95
CA TRP A 81 -5.23 1.18 5.44
C TRP A 81 -5.35 1.43 3.93
N ILE A 82 -5.69 0.39 3.16
CA ILE A 82 -5.81 0.43 1.70
C ILE A 82 -6.61 1.62 1.16
N PRO A 83 -7.89 1.82 1.53
CA PRO A 83 -8.67 2.93 1.00
C PRO A 83 -8.10 4.30 1.42
N CYS A 84 -7.42 4.37 2.57
CA CYS A 84 -6.83 5.61 3.06
C CYS A 84 -5.64 6.03 2.19
N TYR A 85 -4.65 5.14 1.99
CA TYR A 85 -3.47 5.50 1.23
C TYR A 85 -3.79 5.67 -0.26
N ALA A 86 -4.67 4.82 -0.83
CA ALA A 86 -5.06 4.92 -2.23
C ALA A 86 -5.74 6.27 -2.51
N THR A 87 -6.62 6.70 -1.60
CA THR A 87 -7.25 8.03 -1.66
C THR A 87 -6.23 9.16 -1.51
N ALA A 88 -5.30 9.04 -0.56
CA ALA A 88 -4.27 10.05 -0.33
C ALA A 88 -3.37 10.24 -1.57
N ILE A 89 -2.86 9.16 -2.16
CA ILE A 89 -2.04 9.20 -3.37
C ILE A 89 -2.85 9.72 -4.56
N SER A 90 -4.10 9.26 -4.71
CA SER A 90 -5.01 9.71 -5.77
C SER A 90 -5.21 11.22 -5.74
N LEU A 91 -5.50 11.78 -4.56
CA LEU A 91 -5.68 13.20 -4.36
C LEU A 91 -4.38 13.99 -4.51
N ALA A 92 -3.26 13.45 -4.06
CA ALA A 92 -1.94 14.07 -4.25
C ALA A 92 -1.63 14.23 -5.74
N CYS A 93 -1.86 13.19 -6.56
CA CYS A 93 -1.73 13.26 -8.01
C CYS A 93 -2.67 14.32 -8.61
N ALA A 94 -3.94 14.33 -8.19
CA ALA A 94 -4.93 15.30 -8.68
C ALA A 94 -4.58 16.75 -8.29
N LEU A 95 -3.99 16.99 -7.12
CA LEU A 95 -3.50 18.30 -6.69
C LEU A 95 -2.25 18.73 -7.48
N ALA A 96 -1.32 17.81 -7.71
CA ALA A 96 -0.09 18.05 -8.49
C ALA A 96 -0.37 18.48 -9.94
N THR A 97 -1.47 18.03 -10.55
CA THR A 97 -1.90 18.56 -11.87
C THR A 97 -2.05 20.08 -11.89
N GLY A 98 -2.36 20.69 -10.73
CA GLY A 98 -2.52 22.13 -10.59
C GLY A 98 -1.21 22.91 -10.66
N ALA A 99 -0.09 22.29 -10.29
CA ALA A 99 1.25 22.85 -10.42
C ALA A 99 1.84 22.65 -11.83
N LEU A 100 1.43 21.56 -12.50
CA LEU A 100 1.95 21.12 -13.80
C LEU A 100 1.13 21.62 -15.01
N LYS A 101 0.32 22.66 -14.82
CA LYS A 101 -0.70 23.15 -15.79
C LYS A 101 -0.16 23.54 -17.17
N GLY A 102 1.14 23.81 -17.31
CA GLY A 102 1.74 24.28 -18.56
C GLY A 102 1.84 23.23 -19.67
N ARG A 103 1.53 21.95 -19.40
CA ARG A 103 1.70 20.86 -20.37
C ARG A 103 0.55 19.86 -20.26
N ARG A 104 -0.33 19.81 -21.27
CA ARG A 104 -1.53 18.95 -21.33
C ARG A 104 -1.26 17.49 -20.96
N TRP A 105 -0.12 16.95 -21.38
CA TRP A 105 0.25 15.56 -21.11
C TRP A 105 0.41 15.27 -19.61
N TRP A 106 1.00 16.18 -18.84
CA TRP A 106 1.21 16.00 -17.40
C TRP A 106 -0.13 15.95 -16.65
N ILE A 107 -1.12 16.74 -17.09
CA ILE A 107 -2.47 16.72 -16.50
C ILE A 107 -3.14 15.36 -16.75
N ILE A 108 -3.02 14.82 -17.97
CA ILE A 108 -3.57 13.51 -18.33
C ILE A 108 -2.90 12.42 -17.50
N LEU A 109 -1.56 12.42 -17.42
CA LEU A 109 -0.81 11.47 -16.61
C LEU A 109 -1.23 11.54 -15.14
N GLY A 110 -1.37 12.74 -14.56
CA GLY A 110 -1.75 12.88 -13.16
C GLY A 110 -3.12 12.30 -12.84
N PHE A 111 -4.11 12.48 -13.73
CA PHE A 111 -5.41 11.83 -13.54
C PHE A 111 -5.38 10.33 -13.81
N ALA A 112 -4.56 9.85 -14.75
CA ALA A 112 -4.37 8.42 -14.96
C ALA A 112 -3.75 7.76 -13.71
N LEU A 113 -2.69 8.36 -13.14
CA LEU A 113 -2.06 7.90 -11.91
C LEU A 113 -2.98 8.00 -10.70
N ALA A 114 -3.86 9.01 -10.66
CA ALA A 114 -4.85 9.12 -9.61
C ALA A 114 -5.85 7.95 -9.60
N TRP A 115 -6.21 7.41 -10.77
CA TRP A 115 -6.99 6.18 -10.88
C TRP A 115 -6.14 4.92 -10.65
N ALA A 116 -4.89 4.93 -11.11
CA ALA A 116 -3.97 3.83 -10.89
C ALA A 116 -3.70 3.57 -9.39
N ALA A 117 -3.76 4.60 -8.54
CA ALA A 117 -3.67 4.44 -7.09
C ALA A 117 -4.80 3.57 -6.51
N TRP A 118 -6.03 3.70 -7.04
CA TRP A 118 -7.14 2.83 -6.65
C TRP A 118 -7.00 1.42 -7.23
N ALA A 119 -6.48 1.30 -8.45
CA ALA A 119 -6.13 -0.01 -9.00
C ALA A 119 -5.06 -0.71 -8.13
N ALA A 120 -4.06 0.03 -7.64
CA ALA A 120 -3.06 -0.48 -6.70
C ALA A 120 -3.72 -1.02 -5.43
N GLY A 121 -4.68 -0.28 -4.86
CA GLY A 121 -5.43 -0.74 -3.69
C GLY A 121 -6.25 -2.02 -3.93
N ILE A 122 -6.74 -2.26 -5.15
CA ILE A 122 -7.39 -3.54 -5.50
C ILE A 122 -6.37 -4.68 -5.51
N PHE A 123 -5.18 -4.48 -6.11
CA PHE A 123 -4.11 -5.47 -6.07
C PHE A 123 -3.66 -5.76 -4.64
N ASP A 124 -3.56 -4.73 -3.80
CA ASP A 124 -3.24 -4.84 -2.38
C ASP A 124 -4.27 -5.69 -1.63
N TRP A 125 -5.55 -5.47 -1.89
CA TRP A 125 -6.62 -6.24 -1.26
C TRP A 125 -6.60 -7.72 -1.68
N ILE A 126 -6.35 -8.00 -2.96
CA ILE A 126 -6.20 -9.38 -3.47
C ILE A 126 -4.99 -10.05 -2.82
N GLU A 127 -3.87 -9.34 -2.74
CA GLU A 127 -2.64 -9.81 -2.11
C GLU A 127 -2.88 -10.17 -0.64
N ASN A 128 -3.46 -9.25 0.15
CA ASN A 128 -3.82 -9.51 1.55
C ASN A 128 -4.75 -10.70 1.73
N ALA A 129 -5.71 -10.89 0.81
CA ALA A 129 -6.61 -12.04 0.84
C ALA A 129 -5.88 -13.37 0.57
N MET A 130 -4.89 -13.37 -0.34
CA MET A 130 -4.06 -14.55 -0.61
C MET A 130 -3.12 -14.85 0.58
N LEU A 131 -2.45 -13.83 1.14
CA LEU A 131 -1.57 -14.02 2.29
C LEU A 131 -2.33 -14.48 3.54
N SER A 132 -3.55 -13.98 3.76
CA SER A 132 -4.39 -14.43 4.87
C SER A 132 -4.76 -15.90 4.76
N GLN A 133 -5.04 -16.38 3.54
CA GLN A 133 -5.27 -17.81 3.29
C GLN A 133 -4.01 -18.63 3.55
N VAL A 134 -2.86 -18.21 3.02
CA VAL A 134 -1.57 -18.89 3.23
C VAL A 134 -1.23 -18.97 4.71
N LEU A 135 -1.36 -17.86 5.45
CA LEU A 135 -1.11 -17.80 6.89
C LEU A 135 -2.05 -18.73 7.67
N THR A 136 -3.34 -18.75 7.31
CA THR A 136 -4.32 -19.63 7.96
C THR A 136 -3.97 -21.09 7.71
N THR A 137 -3.77 -21.49 6.45
CA THR A 137 -3.45 -22.88 6.10
C THR A 137 -2.19 -23.39 6.80
N LEU A 138 -1.12 -22.57 6.85
CA LEU A 138 0.14 -22.94 7.50
C LEU A 138 0.07 -22.95 9.04
N THR A 139 -0.98 -22.36 9.64
CA THR A 139 -1.16 -22.32 11.10
C THR A 139 -2.21 -23.31 11.61
N THR A 140 -3.15 -23.77 10.78
CA THR A 140 -4.23 -24.67 11.18
C THR A 140 -4.02 -26.14 10.79
N ASP A 141 -2.78 -26.56 10.45
CA ASP A 141 -2.43 -27.93 10.01
C ASP A 141 -3.42 -28.52 8.99
N THR A 142 -3.96 -27.66 8.11
CA THR A 142 -4.96 -28.07 7.14
C THR A 142 -4.24 -28.55 5.89
N ALA A 143 -4.41 -29.82 5.53
CA ALA A 143 -3.65 -30.50 4.46
C ALA A 143 -3.85 -29.96 3.03
N ALA A 144 -4.67 -28.93 2.84
CA ALA A 144 -4.92 -28.33 1.53
C ALA A 144 -3.94 -27.16 1.30
N SER A 145 -2.81 -27.43 0.65
CA SER A 145 -1.94 -26.37 0.15
C SER A 145 -2.66 -25.56 -0.93
N ILE A 146 -2.54 -24.23 -0.86
CA ILE A 146 -3.02 -23.31 -1.91
C ILE A 146 -1.78 -22.80 -2.64
N GLU A 147 -1.14 -23.69 -3.41
CA GLU A 147 0.21 -23.46 -3.97
C GLU A 147 0.32 -22.18 -4.81
N ALA A 148 -0.77 -21.77 -5.48
CA ALA A 148 -0.79 -20.56 -6.30
C ALA A 148 -0.91 -19.25 -5.49
N ALA A 149 -1.38 -19.29 -4.23
CA ALA A 149 -1.68 -18.08 -3.47
C ALA A 149 -0.43 -17.20 -3.21
N PRO A 150 0.74 -17.73 -2.80
CA PRO A 150 1.96 -16.92 -2.65
C PRO A 150 2.40 -16.26 -3.97
N ALA A 151 2.25 -16.94 -5.10
CA ALA A 151 2.61 -16.39 -6.40
C ALA A 151 1.67 -15.25 -6.82
N ILE A 152 0.36 -15.44 -6.62
CA ILE A 152 -0.65 -14.40 -6.89
C ILE A 152 -0.41 -13.18 -6.00
N ALA A 153 -0.13 -13.39 -4.71
CA ALA A 153 0.22 -12.34 -3.76
C ALA A 153 1.44 -11.54 -4.25
N ALA A 154 2.53 -12.22 -4.62
CA ALA A 154 3.75 -11.57 -5.09
C ALA A 154 3.56 -10.79 -6.39
N ILE A 155 2.76 -11.29 -7.34
CA ILE A 155 2.45 -10.57 -8.58
C ILE A 155 1.65 -9.31 -8.26
N CYS A 156 0.62 -9.42 -7.42
CA CYS A 156 -0.18 -8.28 -6.99
C CYS A 156 0.68 -7.26 -6.22
N ALA A 157 1.57 -7.71 -5.35
CA ALA A 157 2.53 -6.87 -4.65
C ALA A 157 3.46 -6.12 -5.63
N ALA A 158 4.03 -6.82 -6.62
CA ALA A 158 4.87 -6.18 -7.62
C ALA A 158 4.13 -5.07 -8.38
N ILE A 159 2.88 -5.34 -8.80
CA ILE A 159 2.05 -4.37 -9.51
C ILE A 159 1.69 -3.19 -8.59
N LYS A 160 1.22 -3.44 -7.36
CA LYS A 160 0.82 -2.38 -6.42
C LYS A 160 1.99 -1.45 -6.12
N PHE A 161 3.18 -1.98 -5.82
CA PHE A 161 4.37 -1.18 -5.52
C PHE A 161 4.80 -0.33 -6.73
N GLY A 162 4.71 -0.87 -7.94
CA GLY A 162 4.98 -0.11 -9.17
C GLY A 162 4.02 1.07 -9.34
N LEU A 163 2.71 0.84 -9.19
CA LEU A 163 1.70 1.89 -9.33
C LEU A 163 1.79 2.96 -8.23
N VAL A 164 1.99 2.54 -6.97
CA VAL A 164 2.20 3.43 -5.83
C VAL A 164 3.46 4.27 -6.04
N GLY A 165 4.57 3.67 -6.43
CA GLY A 165 5.83 4.37 -6.69
C GLY A 165 5.71 5.45 -7.76
N LEU A 166 5.04 5.13 -8.88
CA LEU A 166 4.79 6.10 -9.96
C LEU A 166 3.88 7.26 -9.50
N GLY A 167 2.83 6.97 -8.73
CA GLY A 167 1.93 7.99 -8.18
C GLY A 167 2.65 8.93 -7.21
N LEU A 168 3.44 8.39 -6.28
CA LEU A 168 4.23 9.17 -5.34
C LEU A 168 5.28 10.04 -6.04
N LEU A 169 5.99 9.48 -7.04
CA LEU A 169 6.97 10.23 -7.83
C LEU A 169 6.32 11.42 -8.55
N TYR A 170 5.18 11.21 -9.20
CA TYR A 170 4.43 12.27 -9.86
C TYR A 170 3.99 13.36 -8.88
N ALA A 171 3.42 12.96 -7.74
CA ALA A 171 2.98 13.90 -6.70
C ALA A 171 4.14 14.74 -6.16
N LEU A 172 5.30 14.11 -5.93
CA LEU A 172 6.51 14.78 -5.46
C LEU A 172 7.03 15.81 -6.47
N VAL A 173 7.09 15.47 -7.76
CA VAL A 173 7.46 16.42 -8.83
C VAL A 173 6.54 17.64 -8.83
N GLY A 174 5.23 17.42 -8.71
CA GLY A 174 4.25 18.50 -8.62
C GLY A 174 4.45 19.39 -7.37
N LEU A 175 4.75 18.78 -6.23
CA LEU A 175 5.03 19.49 -4.98
C LEU A 175 6.28 20.38 -5.09
N VAL A 176 7.38 19.85 -5.62
CA VAL A 176 8.65 20.59 -5.80
C VAL A 176 8.45 21.81 -6.70
N ILE A 177 7.77 21.65 -7.83
CA ILE A 177 7.49 22.75 -8.77
C ILE A 177 6.60 23.81 -8.11
N TRP A 178 5.59 23.38 -7.34
CA TRP A 178 4.72 24.29 -6.63
C TRP A 178 5.46 25.12 -5.57
N LEU A 179 6.34 24.48 -4.79
CA LEU A 179 7.18 25.16 -3.79
C LEU A 179 8.15 26.15 -4.43
N GLY A 180 8.87 25.72 -5.47
CA GLY A 180 9.81 26.60 -6.19
C GLY A 180 9.11 27.83 -6.81
N GLY A 181 7.92 27.62 -7.37
CA GLY A 181 7.10 28.71 -7.91
C GLY A 181 6.52 29.67 -6.86
N ARG A 182 6.48 29.29 -5.57
CA ARG A 182 6.12 30.20 -4.47
C ARG A 182 7.32 30.99 -3.98
N LEU A 183 8.47 30.34 -3.81
CA LEU A 183 9.70 30.99 -3.37
C LEU A 183 10.19 32.06 -4.37
N ALA A 184 9.96 31.86 -5.66
CA ALA A 184 10.32 32.85 -6.69
C ALA A 184 9.41 34.11 -6.72
N ARG A 185 8.30 34.12 -5.96
CA ARG A 185 7.34 35.25 -5.91
C ARG A 185 7.41 36.06 -4.62
N THR A 186 8.19 35.60 -3.65
CA THR A 186 8.48 36.27 -2.38
C THR A 186 9.80 37.02 -2.49
#